data_AF-A0AAW8JC88-F1
#
_entry.id   AF-A0AAW8JC88-F1
#
_cell.length_a   1.000
_cell.length_b   1.000
_cell.length_c   1.000
_cell.angle_alpha   90.00
_cell.angle_beta   90.00
_cell.angle_gamma   90.00
#
_symmetry.space_group_name_H-M   'P 1'
#
loop_
_entity.id
_entity.type
_entity.pdbx_description
1 polymer ?
#
loop_
_entity_poly.entity_id
_entity_poly.type
_entity_poly.pdbx_seq_one_letter_code
_entity_poly.pdbx_strand_id
1 'polypeptide(L)'
;MQKHTYLPMHTIIKERLIQGMHYDYKTDEIKVAVGKVLNFVATYFEVKDRNKNKPEKRYLEFHGIAIGGFEYLHIDDLQDAFIVTKVDFKLIGKR
;
A
#
# COMPACT_ATOMS: atom_id res chain seq x y z
N MET A 1 17.38 -21.16 3.02
CA MET A 1 17.20 -19.95 3.85
C MET A 1 17.64 -18.74 3.05
N GLN A 2 16.73 -17.87 2.62
CA GLN A 2 17.08 -16.61 1.95
C GLN A 2 17.46 -15.58 3.04
N LYS A 3 18.73 -15.17 3.07
CA LYS A 3 19.23 -14.06 3.88
C LYS A 3 18.42 -12.82 3.55
N HIS A 4 17.66 -12.30 4.52
CA HIS A 4 17.01 -11.00 4.42
C HIS A 4 18.11 -9.94 4.31
N THR A 5 18.43 -9.58 3.07
CA THR A 5 19.36 -8.49 2.79
C THR A 5 18.52 -7.23 2.78
N TYR A 6 18.50 -6.52 3.92
CA TYR A 6 17.79 -5.25 4.02
C TYR A 6 18.54 -4.22 3.19
N LEU A 7 18.10 -4.01 1.95
CA LEU A 7 18.62 -2.94 1.10
C LEU A 7 18.02 -1.61 1.56
N PRO A 8 18.81 -0.54 1.68
CA PRO A 8 18.28 0.78 1.96
C PRO A 8 17.24 1.19 0.92
N MET A 9 16.13 1.80 1.36
CA MET A 9 15.05 2.30 0.51
C MET A 9 15.55 3.16 -0.66
N HIS A 10 16.50 4.06 -0.40
CA HIS A 10 17.15 4.87 -1.44
C HIS A 10 17.83 4.01 -2.51
N THR A 11 18.49 2.92 -2.13
CA THR A 11 19.13 1.97 -3.06
C THR A 11 18.08 1.26 -3.92
N ILE A 12 17.00 0.77 -3.30
CA ILE A 12 15.90 0.10 -4.02
C ILE A 12 15.29 1.05 -5.07
N ILE A 13 15.00 2.29 -4.69
CA ILE A 13 14.44 3.30 -5.61
C ILE A 13 15.42 3.60 -6.74
N LYS A 14 16.69 3.91 -6.40
CA LYS A 14 17.69 4.31 -7.39
C LYS A 14 18.01 3.20 -8.40
N GLU A 15 18.17 1.97 -7.93
CA GLU A 15 18.57 0.87 -8.79
C GLU A 15 17.40 0.26 -9.56
N ARG A 16 16.18 0.28 -9.01
CA ARG A 16 15.07 -0.52 -9.56
C ARG A 16 13.88 0.30 -10.06
N LEU A 17 13.65 1.51 -9.53
CA LEU A 17 12.61 2.40 -10.06
C LEU A 17 13.16 3.32 -11.15
N ILE A 18 14.29 3.99 -10.90
CA ILE A 18 14.87 4.97 -11.85
C ILE A 18 15.23 4.33 -13.20
N GLN A 19 15.71 3.08 -13.22
CA GLN A 19 15.96 2.34 -14.47
C GLN A 19 14.70 2.18 -15.34
N GLY A 20 13.51 2.23 -14.74
CA GLY A 20 12.24 2.14 -15.44
C GLY A 20 11.67 3.47 -15.90
N MET A 21 12.28 4.58 -15.50
CA MET A 21 11.84 5.95 -15.77
C MET A 21 12.53 6.50 -17.04
N HIS A 22 11.78 7.23 -17.85
CA HIS A 22 12.28 7.91 -19.04
C HIS A 22 12.04 9.41 -18.91
N TYR A 23 13.08 10.20 -19.10
CA TYR A 23 12.96 11.65 -19.05
C TYR A 23 12.59 12.19 -20.44
N ASP A 24 11.49 12.94 -20.52
CA ASP A 24 11.07 13.64 -21.74
C ASP A 24 11.61 15.06 -21.73
N TYR A 25 12.67 15.30 -22.51
CA TYR A 25 13.32 16.60 -22.65
C TYR A 25 12.42 17.69 -23.23
N LYS A 26 11.30 17.34 -23.90
CA LYS A 26 10.39 18.32 -24.50
C LYS A 26 9.39 18.87 -23.50
N THR A 27 8.98 18.05 -22.53
CA THR A 27 7.99 18.41 -21.52
C THR A 27 8.59 18.64 -20.14
N ASP A 28 9.89 18.37 -19.95
CA ASP A 28 10.57 18.43 -18.65
C ASP A 28 9.91 17.50 -17.61
N GLU A 29 9.44 16.34 -18.06
CA GLU A 29 8.71 15.37 -17.22
C GLU A 29 9.40 14.01 -17.21
N ILE A 30 9.33 13.35 -16.06
CA ILE A 30 9.72 11.94 -15.94
C ILE A 30 8.51 11.06 -16.22
N LYS A 31 8.57 10.33 -17.32
CA LYS A 31 7.56 9.35 -17.73
C LYS A 31 7.91 7.97 -17.21
N VAL A 32 6.93 7.30 -16.62
CA VAL A 32 7.05 5.90 -16.22
C VAL A 32 5.74 5.19 -16.52
N ALA A 33 5.82 3.99 -17.09
CA ALA A 33 4.64 3.19 -17.34
C ALA A 33 4.00 2.80 -15.99
N VAL A 34 2.70 3.07 -15.82
CA VAL A 34 1.97 2.78 -14.58
C VAL A 34 2.18 1.34 -14.12
N GLY A 35 2.12 0.37 -15.04
CA GLY A 35 2.36 -1.04 -14.72
C GLY A 35 3.75 -1.34 -14.15
N LYS A 36 4.80 -0.60 -14.55
CA LYS A 36 6.14 -0.72 -13.96
C LYS A 36 6.18 -0.20 -12.53
N VAL A 37 5.52 0.94 -12.26
CA VAL A 37 5.42 1.49 -10.90
C VAL A 37 4.68 0.51 -9.99
N LEU A 38 3.52 0.01 -10.44
CA LEU A 38 2.74 -0.95 -9.65
C LEU A 38 3.52 -2.24 -9.37
N ASN A 39 4.27 -2.75 -10.35
CA ASN A 39 5.13 -3.91 -10.15
C ASN A 39 6.28 -3.63 -9.17
N PHE A 40 6.92 -2.46 -9.28
CA PHE A 40 7.98 -2.07 -8.35
C PHE A 40 7.44 -2.02 -6.92
N VAL A 41 6.33 -1.32 -6.70
CA VAL A 41 5.72 -1.22 -5.35
C VAL A 41 5.32 -2.59 -4.84
N ALA A 42 4.64 -3.42 -5.64
CA ALA A 42 4.26 -4.78 -5.27
C ALA A 42 5.44 -5.73 -4.97
N THR A 43 6.63 -5.44 -5.49
CA THR A 43 7.83 -6.28 -5.28
C THR A 43 8.57 -5.91 -4.00
N TYR A 44 8.62 -4.62 -3.66
CA TYR A 44 9.52 -4.10 -2.64
C TYR A 44 8.83 -3.54 -1.40
N PHE A 45 7.49 -3.43 -1.41
CA PHE A 45 6.70 -2.91 -0.31
C PHE A 45 5.63 -3.90 0.12
N GLU A 46 5.22 -3.80 1.38
CA GLU A 46 4.12 -4.60 1.92
C GLU A 46 2.78 -4.07 1.42
N VAL A 47 2.38 -4.56 0.25
CA VAL A 47 1.13 -4.20 -0.39
C VAL A 47 0.43 -5.44 -0.92
N LYS A 48 -0.90 -5.37 -1.00
CA LYS A 48 -1.72 -6.39 -1.63
C LYS A 48 -2.09 -5.94 -3.04
N ASP A 49 -1.61 -6.69 -4.04
CA ASP A 49 -1.86 -6.42 -5.46
C ASP A 49 -3.21 -7.02 -5.90
N ARG A 50 -4.20 -6.16 -6.11
CA ARG A 50 -5.55 -6.56 -6.51
C ARG A 50 -5.69 -6.48 -8.03
N ASN A 51 -6.29 -7.52 -8.60
CA ASN A 51 -6.58 -7.61 -10.04
C ASN A 51 -5.34 -7.51 -10.94
N LYS A 52 -4.20 -8.08 -10.53
CA LYS A 52 -2.92 -8.05 -11.28
C LYS A 52 -3.03 -8.34 -12.78
N ASN A 53 -3.94 -9.23 -13.17
CA ASN A 53 -4.15 -9.67 -14.56
C ASN A 53 -5.17 -8.82 -15.35
N LYS A 54 -5.78 -7.80 -14.73
CA LYS A 54 -6.76 -6.89 -15.35
C LYS A 54 -6.26 -5.46 -15.20
N PRO A 55 -5.36 -4.99 -16.09
CA PRO A 55 -4.65 -3.72 -15.95
C PRO A 55 -5.57 -2.52 -15.65
N GLU A 56 -6.74 -2.49 -16.30
CA GLU A 56 -7.75 -1.43 -16.17
C GLU A 56 -8.47 -1.39 -14.82
N LYS A 57 -8.37 -2.45 -14.01
CA LYS A 57 -8.94 -2.54 -12.65
C LYS A 57 -7.88 -2.84 -11.58
N ARG A 58 -6.60 -2.79 -11.94
CA ARG A 58 -5.50 -3.12 -11.04
C ARG A 58 -5.22 -1.98 -10.08
N TYR A 59 -5.11 -2.30 -8.80
CA TYR A 59 -4.72 -1.35 -7.74
C TYR A 59 -3.95 -2.07 -6.63
N LEU A 60 -3.24 -1.29 -5.82
CA LEU A 60 -2.49 -1.79 -4.67
C LEU A 60 -3.18 -1.30 -3.38
N GLU A 61 -3.49 -2.24 -2.50
CA GLU A 61 -3.88 -1.92 -1.11
C GLU A 61 -2.60 -1.89 -0.29
N PHE A 62 -2.23 -0.73 0.26
CA PHE A 62 -1.07 -0.62 1.14
C PHE A 62 -1.45 -1.04 2.55
N HIS A 63 -0.61 -1.83 3.19
CA HIS A 63 -0.75 -2.18 4.61
C HIS A 63 0.48 -1.67 5.38
N GLY A 64 0.29 -1.27 6.64
CA GLY A 64 1.41 -0.94 7.52
C GLY A 64 2.28 0.24 7.08
N ILE A 65 1.71 1.27 6.44
CA ILE A 65 2.49 2.49 6.15
C ILE A 65 2.78 3.21 7.46
N ALA A 66 4.05 3.24 7.86
CA ALA A 66 4.53 4.05 8.97
C ALA A 66 5.32 5.29 8.48
N ILE A 67 4.94 6.49 8.92
CA ILE A 67 5.66 7.74 8.64
C ILE A 67 6.03 8.40 9.97
N GLY A 68 7.33 8.62 10.21
CA GLY A 68 7.79 9.31 11.43
C GLY A 68 7.44 8.61 12.74
N GLY A 69 7.24 7.28 12.71
CA GLY A 69 6.79 6.49 13.86
C GLY A 69 5.27 6.39 14.01
N PHE A 70 4.49 6.98 13.11
CA PHE A 70 3.03 6.85 13.08
C PHE A 70 2.60 5.84 12.01
N GLU A 71 1.91 4.78 12.41
CA GLU A 71 1.29 3.83 11.49
C GLU A 71 -0.10 4.30 11.03
N TYR A 72 -0.34 4.26 9.73
CA TYR A 72 -1.66 4.45 9.16
C TYR A 72 -2.48 3.17 9.33
N LEU A 73 -3.48 3.23 10.22
CA LEU A 73 -4.47 2.17 10.39
C LEU A 73 -5.54 2.28 9.31
N HIS A 74 -5.98 1.14 8.76
CA HIS A 74 -7.12 1.12 7.86
C HIS A 74 -8.40 1.48 8.62
N ILE A 75 -9.34 2.17 7.98
CA ILE A 75 -10.60 2.54 8.65
C ILE A 75 -11.38 1.31 9.11
N ASP A 76 -11.25 0.20 8.38
CA ASP A 76 -11.87 -1.08 8.74
C ASP A 76 -11.23 -1.67 10.00
N ASP A 77 -9.91 -1.52 10.20
CA ASP A 77 -9.24 -1.96 11.42
C ASP A 77 -9.73 -1.17 12.65
N LEU A 78 -10.02 0.13 12.44
CA LEU A 78 -10.67 0.96 13.47
C LEU A 78 -12.10 0.47 13.72
N GLN A 79 -12.88 0.21 12.66
CA GLN A 79 -14.26 -0.25 12.80
C GLN A 79 -14.36 -1.60 13.51
N ASP A 80 -13.50 -2.57 13.21
CA ASP A 80 -13.46 -3.86 13.88
C ASP A 80 -13.19 -3.72 15.38
N ALA A 81 -12.30 -2.80 15.77
CA ALA A 81 -12.07 -2.48 17.18
C ALA A 81 -13.31 -1.89 17.89
N PHE A 82 -14.17 -1.17 17.17
CA PHE A 82 -15.40 -0.58 17.70
C PHE A 82 -16.65 -1.50 17.56
N ILE A 83 -16.66 -2.47 16.64
CA ILE A 83 -17.79 -3.42 16.48
C ILE A 83 -17.90 -4.39 17.67
N VAL A 84 -16.82 -4.62 18.42
CA VAL A 84 -16.84 -5.44 19.64
C VAL A 84 -17.70 -4.83 20.75
N THR A 85 -17.99 -3.51 20.70
CA THR A 85 -18.98 -2.88 21.59
C THR A 85 -20.40 -2.97 21.01
N LYS A 86 -20.83 -4.17 20.59
CA LYS A 86 -22.27 -4.50 20.60
C LYS A 86 -22.70 -4.61 22.06
N VAL A 87 -22.95 -3.47 22.69
CA VAL A 87 -23.65 -3.43 23.97
C VAL A 87 -25.03 -4.04 23.71
N ASP A 88 -25.33 -5.17 24.33
CA ASP A 88 -26.67 -5.74 24.33
C ASP A 88 -27.64 -4.70 24.90
N PHE A 89 -28.39 -4.02 24.03
CA PHE A 89 -29.47 -3.14 24.44
C PHE A 89 -30.57 -3.99 25.09
N LYS A 90 -30.54 -4.12 26.42
CA LYS A 90 -31.68 -4.62 27.19
C LYS A 90 -32.73 -3.52 27.30
N LEU A 91 -33.79 -3.63 26.52
CA LEU A 91 -35.04 -2.91 26.75
C LEU A 91 -35.65 -3.39 28.08
N ILE A 92 -35.40 -2.67 29.16
CA ILE A 92 -36.13 -2.87 30.42
C ILE A 92 -37.52 -2.24 30.22
N GLY A 93 -38.41 -3.00 29.59
CA GLY A 93 -39.83 -2.68 29.56
C GLY A 93 -40.41 -2.91 30.95
N LYS A 94 -40.65 -1.83 31.71
CA LYS A 94 -41.61 -1.86 32.82
C LYS A 94 -43.02 -1.80 32.23
N ARG A 95 -43.82 -2.84 32.45
CA ARG A 95 -45.28 -2.77 32.47
C ARG A 95 -45.73 -3.19 33.87
#